data_AF-A0A7S0QCG5-F1
#
_entry.id   AF-A0A7S0QCG5-F1
#
_cell.length_a   1.000
_cell.length_b   1.000
_cell.length_c   1.000
_cell.angle_alpha   90.00
_cell.angle_beta   90.00
_cell.angle_gamma   90.00
#
_symmetry.space_group_name_H-M   'P 1'
#
loop_
_entity.id
_entity.type
_entity.pdbx_description
1 polymer ?
#
loop_
_entity_poly.entity_id
_entity_poly.type
_entity_poly.pdbx_seq_one_letter_code
_entity_poly.pdbx_strand_id
1 'polypeptide(L)'
;MLSAGSLIWRRKRLSVADLESKDEATDGRARNVSCNSLVATFQPEWEAEYLEYCFQPSLLRAVLCMASIWFIYDISAVCFSCLPPTDGAGGNLSWLLVAHIPQTIVGAFLLGVSILVGRLSLRNALSRHYDLLCVCVILAAYTALIFPSLVLELRRARFQNPDQPHVHWSISNSPSSLLPIRICNDSDPIRSWSNSSDQSPVGCSNSLLSGSYFGTMLMGTLSPMIFRTSARAALAACLLLSLVLLAACVAAGTQPGAFGFPLAVQLATGALAAFFCHRGDRRARAEFTVDKGLRYAAEQNGNLLYTLIPRDVVAHCRASDGPGLVGRTLPHVTLMFCALERHAEMQAAFSERDFHLLNALFVEFDDAVRAHGMYKYQHVGEWYIVACPRAARPFDEEEQAAPYPALHELQMLALASSLQRLAAGHLFL
;
A
#
# COMPACT_ATOMS: atom_id res chain seq x y z
N MET A 1 36.85 3.33 5.36
CA MET A 1 36.26 2.15 4.67
C MET A 1 34.77 2.07 5.00
N LEU A 2 33.94 2.85 4.33
CA LEU A 2 32.48 2.69 4.28
C LEU A 2 32.08 3.17 2.88
N SER A 3 31.74 2.23 2.00
CA SER A 3 31.37 2.52 0.61
C SER A 3 29.93 3.03 0.54
N ALA A 4 29.77 4.28 0.12
CA ALA A 4 28.48 4.82 -0.29
C ALA A 4 28.06 4.14 -1.60
N GLY A 5 26.92 3.43 -1.56
CA GLY A 5 26.31 2.85 -2.75
C GLY A 5 25.76 3.97 -3.65
N SER A 6 26.38 4.14 -4.81
CA SER A 6 25.88 5.01 -5.88
C SER A 6 24.60 4.43 -6.48
N LEU A 7 23.44 4.96 -6.11
CA LEU A 7 22.20 4.77 -6.87
C LEU A 7 22.31 5.54 -8.19
N ILE A 8 22.66 4.83 -9.24
CA ILE A 8 22.67 5.34 -10.62
C ILE A 8 21.21 5.52 -11.05
N TRP A 9 20.71 6.75 -10.97
CA TRP A 9 19.50 7.15 -11.69
C TRP A 9 19.82 7.17 -13.19
N ARG A 10 19.45 6.09 -13.90
CA ARG A 10 19.38 6.11 -15.37
C ARG A 10 18.27 7.07 -15.77
N ARG A 11 18.64 8.33 -16.03
CA ARG A 11 17.81 9.32 -16.70
C ARG A 11 17.55 8.82 -18.12
N LYS A 12 16.42 8.14 -18.34
CA LYS A 12 15.94 7.81 -19.68
C LYS A 12 15.58 9.14 -20.34
N ARG A 13 16.46 9.71 -21.15
CA ARG A 13 16.11 10.78 -22.08
C ARG A 13 15.10 10.17 -23.04
N LEU A 14 13.81 10.42 -22.81
CA LEU A 14 12.84 10.34 -23.89
C LEU A 14 13.29 11.39 -24.91
N SER A 15 13.76 10.95 -26.07
CA SER A 15 14.05 11.87 -27.17
C SER A 15 12.75 12.55 -27.55
N VAL A 16 12.80 13.86 -27.74
CA VAL A 16 11.68 14.68 -28.23
C VAL A 16 11.05 14.08 -29.50
N ALA A 17 11.86 13.38 -30.31
CA ALA A 17 11.41 12.62 -31.49
C ALA A 17 10.37 11.51 -31.20
N ASP A 18 10.37 10.89 -30.01
CA ASP A 18 9.40 9.83 -29.66
C ASP A 18 8.03 10.42 -29.24
N LEU A 19 8.00 11.70 -28.88
CA LEU A 19 6.77 12.44 -28.58
C LEU A 19 6.19 13.06 -29.85
N GLU A 20 7.03 13.54 -30.77
CA GLU A 20 6.59 14.14 -32.03
C GLU A 20 6.02 13.11 -33.02
N SER A 21 6.54 11.87 -33.05
CA SER A 21 6.05 10.86 -34.01
C SER A 21 4.63 10.33 -33.71
N LYS A 22 4.00 10.76 -32.61
CA LYS A 22 2.65 10.32 -32.22
C LYS A 22 1.57 11.39 -32.42
N ASP A 23 1.95 12.63 -32.73
CA ASP A 23 1.03 13.77 -32.82
C ASP A 23 0.74 14.26 -34.26
N GLU A 24 1.42 13.74 -35.29
CA GLU A 24 1.23 14.19 -36.69
C GLU A 24 -0.06 13.73 -37.39
N ALA A 25 -1.01 13.07 -36.70
CA ALA A 25 -2.23 12.56 -37.33
C ALA A 25 -3.55 13.23 -36.89
N THR A 26 -3.55 14.31 -36.10
CA THR A 26 -4.80 14.94 -35.65
C THR A 26 -4.79 16.46 -35.71
N ASP A 27 -5.24 16.96 -36.86
CA ASP A 27 -6.08 18.14 -37.09
C ASP A 27 -6.18 19.18 -35.95
N GLY A 28 -5.36 20.23 -36.05
CA GLY A 28 -5.81 21.64 -36.14
C GLY A 28 -6.63 22.26 -35.01
N ARG A 29 -6.90 21.58 -33.90
CA ARG A 29 -7.63 22.15 -32.76
C ARG A 29 -6.70 22.15 -31.55
N ALA A 30 -6.19 23.33 -31.20
CA ALA A 30 -5.51 23.58 -29.95
C ALA A 30 -6.39 23.10 -28.79
N ARG A 31 -6.19 21.83 -28.39
CA ARG A 31 -6.73 21.32 -27.14
C ARG A 31 -5.92 22.04 -26.08
N ASN A 32 -6.59 22.95 -25.37
CA ASN A 32 -6.27 23.20 -23.98
C ASN A 32 -6.25 21.82 -23.31
N VAL A 33 -5.07 21.21 -23.24
CA VAL A 33 -4.80 20.05 -22.40
C VAL A 33 -4.90 20.60 -20.99
N SER A 34 -6.12 20.70 -20.50
CA SER A 34 -6.41 20.94 -19.10
C SER A 34 -5.55 19.95 -18.33
N CYS A 35 -4.77 20.42 -17.35
CA CYS A 35 -4.04 19.54 -16.43
C CYS A 35 -4.93 18.44 -15.83
N ASN A 36 -6.26 18.57 -15.89
CA ASN A 36 -7.21 17.53 -15.51
C ASN A 36 -7.17 16.26 -16.39
N SER A 37 -6.74 16.30 -17.66
CA SER A 37 -6.70 15.09 -18.50
C SER A 37 -5.43 14.27 -18.35
N LEU A 38 -4.37 14.82 -17.73
CA LEU A 38 -3.14 14.10 -17.40
C LEU A 38 -3.21 13.39 -16.03
N VAL A 39 -4.26 13.63 -15.24
CA VAL A 39 -4.42 13.09 -13.87
C VAL A 39 -5.08 11.70 -13.82
N ALA A 40 -5.60 11.16 -14.93
CA ALA A 40 -6.62 10.12 -14.81
C ALA A 40 -6.15 8.65 -14.89
N THR A 41 -4.88 8.35 -15.15
CA THR A 41 -4.43 6.96 -15.32
C THR A 41 -3.27 6.61 -14.42
N PHE A 42 -3.56 5.72 -13.45
CA PHE A 42 -2.57 5.09 -12.60
C PHE A 42 -1.52 4.39 -13.47
N GLN A 43 -0.28 4.86 -13.41
CA GLN A 43 0.82 4.29 -14.20
C GLN A 43 1.30 2.97 -13.56
N PRO A 44 1.62 1.93 -14.36
CA PRO A 44 2.07 0.64 -13.82
C PRO A 44 3.38 0.74 -13.04
N GLU A 45 4.24 1.71 -13.35
CA GLU A 45 5.47 1.98 -12.60
C GLU A 45 5.22 2.45 -11.16
N TRP A 46 4.04 2.99 -10.86
CA TRP A 46 3.66 3.40 -9.51
C TRP A 46 3.13 2.26 -8.65
N GLU A 47 2.92 1.07 -9.22
CA GLU A 47 2.31 -0.05 -8.49
C GLU A 47 3.17 -0.51 -7.30
N ALA A 48 4.50 -0.55 -7.46
CA ALA A 48 5.40 -0.91 -6.38
C ALA A 48 5.34 0.10 -5.22
N GLU A 49 5.29 1.39 -5.54
CA GLU A 49 5.28 2.46 -4.56
C GLU A 49 3.91 2.61 -3.86
N TYR A 50 2.82 2.35 -4.60
CA TYR A 50 1.49 2.24 -4.05
C TYR A 50 1.37 1.07 -3.06
N LEU A 51 1.95 -0.10 -3.40
CA LEU A 51 1.96 -1.24 -2.49
C LEU A 51 2.74 -0.94 -1.20
N GLU A 52 3.82 -0.17 -1.26
CA GLU A 52 4.53 0.32 -0.07
C GLU A 52 3.68 1.31 0.74
N TYR A 53 2.95 2.21 0.08
CA TYR A 53 2.05 3.17 0.72
C TYR A 53 0.88 2.48 1.45
N CYS A 54 0.30 1.45 0.84
CA CYS A 54 -0.81 0.68 1.43
C CYS A 54 -0.36 -0.27 2.56
N PHE A 55 0.89 -0.75 2.52
CA PHE A 55 1.41 -1.66 3.53
C PHE A 55 1.76 -0.91 4.81
N GLN A 56 0.79 -0.76 5.71
CA GLN A 56 1.05 -0.29 7.07
C GLN A 56 1.41 -1.47 8.00
N PRO A 57 2.69 -1.64 8.39
CA PRO A 57 3.11 -2.73 9.27
C PRO A 57 2.47 -2.66 10.67
N SER A 58 1.94 -1.50 11.08
CA SER A 58 1.16 -1.34 12.30
C SER A 58 -0.18 -2.06 12.25
N LEU A 59 -0.88 -2.00 11.11
CA LEU A 59 -2.16 -2.67 10.90
C LEU A 59 -1.98 -4.20 10.94
N LEU A 60 -0.96 -4.73 10.26
CA LEU A 60 -0.64 -6.16 10.29
C LEU A 60 -0.38 -6.66 11.71
N ARG A 61 0.36 -5.90 12.52
CA ARG A 61 0.61 -6.25 13.93
C ARG A 61 -0.67 -6.25 14.77
N ALA A 62 -1.50 -5.23 14.62
CA ALA A 62 -2.77 -5.13 15.35
C ALA A 62 -3.67 -6.33 15.05
N VAL A 63 -3.72 -6.78 13.79
CA VAL A 63 -4.58 -7.89 13.43
C VAL A 63 -4.00 -9.26 13.80
N LEU A 64 -2.68 -9.47 13.69
CA LEU A 64 -2.06 -10.67 14.25
C LEU A 64 -2.32 -10.79 15.77
N CYS A 65 -2.38 -9.65 16.46
CA CYS A 65 -2.78 -9.58 17.87
C CYS A 65 -4.26 -9.96 18.07
N MET A 66 -5.17 -9.41 17.27
CA MET A 66 -6.61 -9.76 17.36
C MET A 66 -6.89 -11.23 17.02
N ALA A 67 -6.24 -11.76 15.99
CA ALA A 67 -6.38 -13.17 15.60
C ALA A 67 -5.86 -14.12 16.69
N SER A 68 -4.75 -13.77 17.36
CA SER A 68 -4.23 -14.56 18.48
C SER A 68 -5.14 -14.48 19.71
N ILE A 69 -5.72 -13.32 20.02
CA ILE A 69 -6.71 -13.18 21.12
C ILE A 69 -7.95 -14.05 20.86
N TRP A 70 -8.48 -14.01 19.64
CA TRP A 70 -9.64 -14.84 19.25
C TRP A 70 -9.34 -16.32 19.31
N PHE A 71 -8.18 -16.73 18.81
CA PHE A 71 -7.74 -18.12 18.86
C PHE A 71 -7.62 -18.63 20.32
N ILE A 72 -7.12 -17.79 21.23
CA ILE A 72 -7.07 -18.10 22.67
C ILE A 72 -8.48 -18.25 23.25
N TYR A 73 -9.41 -17.37 22.86
CA TYR A 73 -10.81 -17.43 23.31
C TYR A 73 -11.49 -18.74 22.89
N ASP A 74 -11.37 -19.14 21.62
CA ASP A 74 -12.00 -20.37 21.14
C ASP A 74 -11.40 -21.64 21.76
N ILE A 75 -10.07 -21.69 21.93
CA ILE A 75 -9.42 -22.78 22.68
C ILE A 75 -9.98 -22.83 24.10
N SER A 76 -10.13 -21.69 24.77
CA SER A 76 -10.65 -21.66 26.13
C SER A 76 -12.11 -22.15 26.21
N ALA A 77 -12.95 -21.82 25.24
CA ALA A 77 -14.34 -22.27 25.17
C ALA A 77 -14.45 -23.79 24.91
N VAL A 78 -13.60 -24.34 24.02
CA VAL A 78 -13.53 -25.79 23.76
C VAL A 78 -13.03 -26.53 25.00
N CYS A 79 -12.00 -26.02 25.67
CA CYS A 79 -11.49 -26.59 26.92
C CYS A 79 -12.57 -26.59 28.01
N PHE A 80 -13.34 -25.51 28.15
CA PHE A 80 -14.41 -25.42 29.15
C PHE A 80 -15.55 -26.41 28.88
N SER A 81 -15.89 -26.62 27.61
CA SER A 81 -16.97 -27.52 27.18
C SER A 81 -16.60 -29.01 27.24
N CYS A 82 -15.32 -29.34 27.41
CA CYS A 82 -14.83 -30.71 27.53
C CYS A 82 -14.62 -31.16 28.99
N LEU A 83 -14.81 -30.26 29.97
CA LEU A 83 -14.81 -30.63 31.37
C LEU A 83 -16.06 -31.49 31.64
N PRO A 84 -15.91 -32.75 32.09
CA PRO A 84 -17.08 -33.54 32.46
C PRO A 84 -17.82 -32.83 33.59
N PRO A 85 -19.17 -32.88 33.61
CA PRO A 85 -19.93 -32.40 34.77
C PRO A 85 -19.39 -33.14 36.00
N THR A 86 -18.94 -32.39 36.99
CA THR A 86 -18.32 -32.92 38.22
C THR A 86 -19.40 -33.49 39.12
N ASP A 87 -20.08 -34.53 38.68
CA ASP A 87 -20.99 -35.30 39.51
C ASP A 87 -20.15 -36.36 40.23
N GLY A 88 -19.53 -35.91 41.33
CA GLY A 88 -18.95 -36.69 42.42
C GLY A 88 -18.56 -38.15 42.16
N ALA A 89 -17.46 -38.39 41.45
CA ALA A 89 -16.63 -39.60 41.66
C ALA A 89 -15.23 -39.35 41.08
N GLY A 90 -14.19 -39.76 41.82
CA GLY A 90 -12.78 -39.41 41.58
C GLY A 90 -12.31 -39.60 40.14
N GLY A 91 -12.05 -38.48 39.45
CA GLY A 91 -11.54 -38.46 38.09
C GLY A 91 -10.02 -38.64 38.04
N ASN A 92 -9.56 -39.68 37.36
CA ASN A 92 -8.16 -39.92 37.04
C ASN A 92 -7.59 -38.80 36.14
N LEU A 93 -6.57 -38.10 36.63
CA LEU A 93 -5.84 -37.01 35.95
C LEU A 93 -5.23 -37.41 34.58
N SER A 94 -5.10 -38.70 34.29
CA SER A 94 -4.45 -39.21 33.07
C SER A 94 -5.23 -38.88 31.78
N TRP A 95 -6.56 -38.76 31.84
CA TRP A 95 -7.37 -38.40 30.66
C TRP A 95 -7.22 -36.92 30.26
N LEU A 96 -7.01 -36.03 31.25
CA LEU A 96 -6.76 -34.61 31.00
C LEU A 96 -5.43 -34.40 30.27
N LEU A 97 -4.39 -35.15 30.61
CA LEU A 97 -3.06 -35.01 30.00
C LEU A 97 -3.00 -35.49 28.54
N VAL A 98 -3.70 -36.57 28.17
CA VAL A 98 -3.60 -37.12 26.80
C VAL A 98 -4.40 -36.30 25.77
N ALA A 99 -5.49 -35.64 26.18
CA ALA A 99 -6.31 -34.83 25.26
C ALA A 99 -5.80 -33.39 25.06
N HIS A 100 -5.13 -32.79 26.05
CA HIS A 100 -4.76 -31.36 26.01
C HIS A 100 -3.38 -31.06 25.40
N ILE A 101 -2.46 -32.02 25.37
CA ILE A 101 -1.11 -31.84 24.82
C ILE A 101 -1.10 -31.55 23.30
N PRO A 102 -1.92 -32.21 22.45
CA PRO A 102 -1.90 -31.93 21.00
C PRO A 102 -2.44 -30.53 20.65
N GLN A 103 -3.49 -30.07 21.33
CA GLN A 103 -4.12 -28.77 21.05
C GLN A 103 -3.24 -27.59 21.47
N THR A 104 -2.56 -27.70 22.61
CA THR A 104 -1.63 -26.67 23.11
C THR A 104 -0.38 -26.58 22.24
N ILE A 105 0.15 -27.71 21.77
CA ILE A 105 1.31 -27.73 20.87
C ILE A 105 0.95 -27.15 19.49
N VAL A 106 -0.20 -27.49 18.92
CA VAL A 106 -0.64 -26.93 17.63
C VAL A 106 -0.90 -25.43 17.74
N GLY A 107 -1.49 -24.97 18.85
CA GLY A 107 -1.69 -23.54 19.10
C GLY A 107 -0.37 -22.76 19.27
N ALA A 108 0.58 -23.32 20.02
CA ALA A 108 1.91 -22.72 20.17
C ALA A 108 2.70 -22.71 18.85
N PHE A 109 2.53 -23.74 18.02
CA PHE A 109 3.16 -23.83 16.70
C PHE A 109 2.61 -22.79 15.73
N LEU A 110 1.27 -22.61 15.66
CA LEU A 110 0.64 -21.59 14.82
C LEU A 110 1.02 -20.18 15.29
N LEU A 111 1.04 -19.92 16.60
CA LEU A 111 1.50 -18.66 17.17
C LEU A 111 2.99 -18.41 16.82
N GLY A 112 3.82 -19.44 16.91
CA GLY A 112 5.23 -19.41 16.53
C GLY A 112 5.44 -19.09 15.05
N VAL A 113 4.66 -19.69 14.16
CA VAL A 113 4.68 -19.41 12.72
C VAL A 113 4.20 -17.99 12.43
N SER A 114 3.14 -17.51 13.07
CA SER A 114 2.67 -16.13 12.92
C SER A 114 3.71 -15.09 13.39
N ILE A 115 4.39 -15.36 14.51
CA ILE A 115 5.47 -14.49 15.03
C ILE A 115 6.70 -14.56 14.12
N LEU A 116 7.04 -15.75 13.61
CA LEU A 116 8.19 -15.96 12.73
C LEU A 116 7.96 -15.29 11.36
N VAL A 117 6.76 -15.39 10.78
CA VAL A 117 6.35 -14.67 9.57
C VAL A 117 6.33 -13.16 9.78
N GLY A 118 5.94 -12.70 10.98
CA GLY A 118 6.04 -11.28 11.35
C GLY A 118 7.48 -10.77 11.52
N ARG A 119 8.42 -11.65 11.91
CA ARG A 119 9.85 -11.31 12.12
C ARG A 119 10.71 -11.47 10.87
N LEU A 120 10.42 -12.44 10.00
CA LEU A 120 11.03 -12.59 8.68
C LEU A 120 10.41 -11.59 7.70
N SER A 121 10.60 -10.30 7.98
CA SER A 121 10.31 -9.21 7.06
C SER A 121 11.34 -9.21 5.92
N LEU A 122 11.20 -10.18 5.02
CA LEU A 122 11.77 -10.14 3.67
C LEU A 122 10.98 -9.10 2.86
N ARG A 123 11.28 -7.84 3.15
CA ARG A 123 10.54 -6.63 2.75
C ARG A 123 10.20 -6.56 1.26
N ASN A 124 11.03 -7.15 0.40
CA ASN A 124 10.88 -7.08 -1.06
C ASN A 124 10.21 -8.30 -1.70
N ALA A 125 10.25 -9.47 -1.05
CA ALA A 125 9.61 -10.69 -1.58
C ALA A 125 8.17 -10.84 -1.10
N LEU A 126 7.88 -10.36 0.12
CA LEU A 126 6.56 -10.46 0.74
C LEU A 126 5.53 -9.50 0.13
N SER A 127 5.94 -8.34 -0.39
CA SER A 127 4.98 -7.40 -1.01
C SER A 127 4.29 -8.00 -2.24
N ARG A 128 5.01 -8.79 -3.05
CA ARG A 128 4.45 -9.48 -4.23
C ARG A 128 3.48 -10.60 -3.90
N HIS A 129 3.62 -11.20 -2.71
CA HIS A 129 2.83 -12.35 -2.28
C HIS A 129 1.93 -12.05 -1.08
N TYR A 130 1.73 -10.77 -0.74
CA TYR A 130 0.97 -10.36 0.43
C TYR A 130 -0.46 -10.89 0.43
N ASP A 131 -1.14 -10.78 -0.72
CA ASP A 131 -2.50 -11.31 -0.91
C ASP A 131 -2.57 -12.82 -0.65
N LEU A 132 -1.59 -13.58 -1.16
CA LEU A 132 -1.51 -15.02 -0.95
C LEU A 132 -1.25 -15.35 0.52
N LEU A 133 -0.34 -14.62 1.17
CA LEU A 133 -0.01 -14.81 2.58
C LEU A 133 -1.21 -14.52 3.48
N CYS A 134 -1.93 -13.42 3.24
CA CYS A 134 -3.17 -13.11 3.96
C CYS A 134 -4.21 -14.22 3.79
N VAL A 135 -4.43 -14.69 2.56
CA VAL A 135 -5.36 -15.81 2.30
C VAL A 135 -4.90 -17.07 3.04
N CYS A 136 -3.61 -17.42 3.00
CA CYS A 136 -3.08 -18.59 3.70
C CYS A 136 -3.21 -18.49 5.22
N VAL A 137 -2.94 -17.32 5.82
CA VAL A 137 -3.07 -17.10 7.26
C VAL A 137 -4.53 -17.16 7.69
N ILE A 138 -5.43 -16.53 6.94
CA ILE A 138 -6.87 -16.61 7.16
C ILE A 138 -7.30 -18.08 7.08
N LEU A 139 -6.95 -18.78 6.00
CA LEU A 139 -7.31 -20.18 5.81
C LEU A 139 -6.79 -21.08 6.92
N ALA A 140 -5.53 -20.92 7.33
CA ALA A 140 -4.91 -21.70 8.40
C ALA A 140 -5.56 -21.44 9.76
N ALA A 141 -5.88 -20.19 10.08
CA ALA A 141 -6.61 -19.86 11.30
C ALA A 141 -8.01 -20.49 11.30
N TYR A 142 -8.72 -20.42 10.17
CA TYR A 142 -10.06 -21.00 10.05
C TYR A 142 -10.07 -22.52 10.09
N THR A 143 -9.17 -23.20 9.38
CA THR A 143 -9.08 -24.67 9.42
C THR A 143 -8.69 -25.15 10.82
N ALA A 144 -7.81 -24.44 11.52
CA ALA A 144 -7.44 -24.77 12.88
C ALA A 144 -8.59 -24.59 13.90
N LEU A 145 -9.51 -23.64 13.67
CA LEU A 145 -10.66 -23.39 14.55
C LEU A 145 -11.86 -24.30 14.26
N ILE A 146 -12.18 -24.52 12.99
CA ILE A 146 -13.38 -25.25 12.55
C ILE A 146 -13.17 -26.76 12.59
N PHE A 147 -11.98 -27.25 12.23
CA PHE A 147 -11.78 -28.69 12.06
C PHE A 147 -11.85 -29.47 13.40
N PRO A 148 -11.25 -29.03 14.52
CA PRO A 148 -11.31 -29.77 15.78
C PRO A 148 -12.73 -29.81 16.36
N SER A 149 -13.45 -28.70 16.26
CA SER A 149 -14.82 -28.56 16.77
C SER A 149 -15.79 -29.44 15.95
N LEU A 150 -15.63 -29.49 14.63
CA LEU A 150 -16.35 -30.42 13.75
C LEU A 150 -16.06 -31.90 14.07
N VAL A 151 -14.78 -32.26 14.24
CA VAL A 151 -14.38 -33.64 14.54
C VAL A 151 -14.90 -34.10 15.91
N LEU A 152 -14.92 -33.21 16.91
CA LEU A 152 -15.48 -33.49 18.23
C LEU A 152 -16.98 -33.76 18.16
N GLU A 153 -17.73 -32.95 17.43
CA GLU A 153 -19.17 -33.15 17.20
C GLU A 153 -19.47 -34.46 16.45
N LEU A 154 -18.73 -34.76 15.38
CA LEU A 154 -18.86 -36.02 14.64
C LEU A 154 -18.55 -37.24 15.50
N ARG A 155 -17.57 -37.14 16.40
CA ARG A 155 -17.28 -38.21 17.38
C ARG A 155 -18.41 -38.37 18.39
N ARG A 156 -18.93 -37.27 18.96
CA ARG A 156 -20.07 -37.33 19.90
C ARG A 156 -21.28 -38.00 19.26
N ALA A 157 -21.62 -37.62 18.04
CA ALA A 157 -22.72 -38.22 17.29
C ALA A 157 -22.52 -39.74 17.05
N ARG A 158 -21.28 -40.18 16.80
CA ARG A 158 -20.96 -41.61 16.60
C ARG A 158 -21.01 -42.44 17.89
N PHE A 159 -20.69 -41.85 19.04
CA PHE A 159 -20.66 -42.57 20.32
C PHE A 159 -22.04 -42.72 20.98
N GLN A 160 -23.02 -41.87 20.64
CA GLN A 160 -24.32 -41.88 21.32
C GLN A 160 -25.28 -43.00 20.87
N ASN A 161 -25.03 -43.72 19.76
CA ASN A 161 -25.89 -44.84 19.38
C ASN A 161 -25.20 -45.83 18.41
N PRO A 162 -24.44 -46.82 18.90
CA PRO A 162 -23.80 -47.82 18.05
C PRO A 162 -24.78 -48.87 17.46
N ASP A 163 -25.97 -49.06 18.06
CA ASP A 163 -26.82 -50.24 17.80
C ASP A 163 -28.17 -49.98 17.09
N GLN A 164 -28.48 -48.75 16.64
CA GLN A 164 -29.74 -48.46 15.92
C GLN A 164 -29.51 -48.13 14.44
N PRO A 165 -29.77 -49.05 13.49
CA PRO A 165 -29.49 -48.86 12.07
C PRO A 165 -30.53 -48.05 11.27
N HIS A 166 -31.63 -47.58 11.88
CA HIS A 166 -32.71 -46.89 11.16
C HIS A 166 -33.16 -45.61 11.86
N VAL A 167 -32.53 -44.50 11.48
CA VAL A 167 -32.96 -43.13 11.80
C VAL A 167 -34.13 -42.77 10.90
N HIS A 168 -35.34 -42.67 11.46
CA HIS A 168 -36.50 -42.13 10.76
C HIS A 168 -36.50 -40.60 10.88
N TRP A 169 -36.53 -39.90 9.75
CA TRP A 169 -36.53 -38.44 9.67
C TRP A 169 -37.95 -37.95 9.43
N SER A 170 -38.55 -37.22 10.37
CA SER A 170 -39.82 -36.52 10.13
C SER A 170 -39.60 -35.02 10.10
N ILE A 171 -39.90 -34.37 8.97
CA ILE A 171 -39.90 -32.92 8.84
C ILE A 171 -41.31 -32.43 9.16
N SER A 172 -41.52 -31.77 10.30
CA SER A 172 -42.78 -31.08 10.59
C SER A 172 -42.71 -29.63 10.08
N ASN A 173 -43.43 -29.32 9.01
CA ASN A 173 -43.62 -27.94 8.54
C ASN A 173 -44.73 -27.28 9.37
N SER A 174 -44.35 -26.57 10.45
CA SER A 174 -45.25 -25.63 11.11
C SER A 174 -45.13 -24.25 10.44
N PRO A 175 -46.21 -23.68 9.89
CA PRO A 175 -46.17 -22.43 9.12
C PRO A 175 -46.02 -21.16 9.96
N SER A 176 -45.94 -21.22 11.29
CA SER A 176 -45.98 -20.03 12.17
C SER A 176 -44.64 -19.63 12.80
N SER A 177 -43.53 -20.30 12.49
CA SER A 177 -42.20 -19.94 12.98
C SER A 177 -41.22 -19.71 11.83
N LEU A 178 -40.75 -18.48 11.66
CA LEU A 178 -39.55 -18.15 10.91
C LEU A 178 -38.34 -18.73 11.67
N LEU A 179 -38.07 -20.02 11.45
CA LEU A 179 -36.98 -20.87 11.98
C LEU A 179 -37.10 -21.20 13.49
N PRO A 180 -37.23 -22.50 13.86
CA PRO A 180 -36.19 -23.49 13.57
C PRO A 180 -36.74 -24.82 13.02
N ILE A 181 -36.02 -25.40 12.06
CA ILE A 181 -36.17 -26.82 11.71
C ILE A 181 -35.60 -27.63 12.89
N ARG A 182 -36.46 -28.24 13.70
CA ARG A 182 -36.04 -29.27 14.65
C ARG A 182 -35.84 -30.57 13.89
N ILE A 183 -34.63 -31.11 13.92
CA ILE A 183 -34.34 -32.47 13.48
C ILE A 183 -34.19 -33.30 14.75
N CYS A 184 -35.22 -34.06 15.09
CA CYS A 184 -35.15 -35.04 16.18
C CYS A 184 -34.90 -36.41 15.57
N ASN A 185 -33.89 -37.12 16.07
CA ASN A 185 -33.65 -38.52 15.76
C ASN A 185 -34.38 -39.37 16.82
N ASP A 186 -35.71 -39.29 16.83
CA ASP A 186 -36.54 -40.17 17.66
C ASP A 186 -37.20 -41.19 16.75
N SER A 187 -37.01 -42.48 17.06
CA SER A 187 -37.63 -43.60 16.36
C SER A 187 -39.15 -43.70 16.61
N ASP A 188 -39.74 -42.78 17.39
CA ASP A 188 -41.15 -42.84 17.80
C ASP A 188 -41.79 -41.43 17.92
N PRO A 189 -42.30 -40.85 16.83
CA PRO A 189 -42.80 -39.46 16.80
C PRO A 189 -44.05 -39.22 17.65
N ILE A 190 -44.72 -40.29 18.11
CA ILE A 190 -45.99 -40.21 18.84
C ILE A 190 -45.75 -40.08 20.36
N ARG A 191 -44.63 -40.57 20.90
CA ARG A 191 -44.35 -40.52 22.35
C ARG A 191 -43.76 -39.19 22.84
N SER A 192 -43.06 -38.45 21.98
CA SER A 192 -42.44 -37.17 22.38
C SER A 192 -43.45 -36.04 22.57
N TRP A 193 -44.64 -36.14 21.97
CA TRP A 193 -45.67 -35.12 22.07
C TRP A 193 -46.46 -35.18 23.40
N SER A 194 -46.73 -36.38 23.93
CA SER A 194 -47.64 -36.54 25.08
C SER A 194 -47.02 -36.31 26.46
N ASN A 195 -45.68 -36.24 26.58
CA ASN A 195 -44.98 -36.06 27.86
C ASN A 195 -44.26 -34.70 28.01
N SER A 196 -44.55 -33.73 27.14
CA SER A 196 -43.75 -32.49 27.05
C SER A 196 -44.13 -31.36 28.02
N SER A 197 -44.88 -31.63 29.09
CA SER A 197 -45.30 -30.56 30.00
C SER A 197 -44.22 -30.04 30.96
N ASP A 198 -43.07 -30.70 31.15
CA ASP A 198 -42.06 -30.19 32.12
C ASP A 198 -40.61 -30.65 31.94
N GLN A 199 -40.22 -31.23 30.80
CA GLN A 199 -38.81 -31.58 30.56
C GLN A 199 -38.15 -30.59 29.61
N SER A 200 -37.18 -29.87 30.17
CA SER A 200 -36.29 -28.93 29.50
C SER A 200 -35.78 -29.46 28.14
N PRO A 201 -35.78 -28.64 27.09
CA PRO A 201 -35.56 -29.05 25.70
C PRO A 201 -34.06 -29.26 25.41
N VAL A 202 -33.44 -30.28 26.00
CA VAL A 202 -31.98 -30.50 25.93
C VAL A 202 -31.56 -31.43 24.78
N GLY A 203 -32.47 -32.09 24.07
CA GLY A 203 -32.10 -33.25 23.24
C GLY A 203 -31.79 -33.04 21.75
N CYS A 204 -32.23 -31.96 21.09
CA CYS A 204 -32.25 -31.94 19.62
C CYS A 204 -31.91 -30.57 19.01
N SER A 205 -30.71 -30.06 19.28
CA SER A 205 -30.13 -28.97 18.50
C SER A 205 -29.08 -29.54 17.54
N ASN A 206 -29.25 -29.28 16.24
CA ASN A 206 -28.16 -29.47 15.29
C ASN A 206 -27.05 -28.48 15.64
N SER A 207 -26.07 -28.93 16.41
CA SER A 207 -24.90 -28.19 16.87
C SER A 207 -24.12 -27.53 15.72
N LEU A 208 -24.16 -28.09 14.51
CA LEU A 208 -23.58 -27.53 13.29
C LEU A 208 -24.22 -26.21 12.83
N LEU A 209 -25.45 -25.92 13.26
CA LEU A 209 -26.17 -24.66 13.02
C LEU A 209 -26.17 -23.76 14.25
N SER A 210 -25.36 -24.05 15.28
CA SER A 210 -25.21 -23.12 16.40
C SER A 210 -24.70 -21.77 15.87
N GLY A 211 -25.24 -20.67 16.41
CA GLY A 211 -24.89 -19.31 15.96
C GLY A 211 -23.38 -19.01 16.01
N SER A 212 -22.61 -19.77 16.79
CA SER A 212 -21.14 -19.67 16.87
C SER A 212 -20.42 -20.07 15.56
N TYR A 213 -20.82 -21.17 14.90
CA TYR A 213 -20.21 -21.58 13.62
C TYR A 213 -20.52 -20.59 12.50
N PHE A 214 -21.75 -20.09 12.49
CA PHE A 214 -22.16 -19.07 11.53
C PHE A 214 -21.42 -17.74 11.76
N GLY A 215 -21.23 -17.35 13.03
CA GLY A 215 -20.47 -16.17 13.40
C GLY A 215 -18.99 -16.25 13.00
N THR A 216 -18.34 -17.39 13.20
CA THR A 216 -16.94 -17.59 12.78
C THR A 216 -16.81 -17.55 11.25
N MET A 217 -17.70 -18.21 10.51
CA MET A 217 -17.72 -18.17 9.05
C MET A 217 -17.89 -16.75 8.48
N LEU A 218 -18.78 -15.95 9.07
CA LEU A 218 -19.00 -14.55 8.72
C LEU A 218 -17.78 -13.68 9.03
N MET A 219 -17.14 -13.86 10.19
CA MET A 219 -15.90 -13.16 10.49
C MET A 219 -14.80 -13.51 9.46
N GLY A 220 -14.83 -14.72 8.91
CA GLY A 220 -13.87 -15.16 7.90
C GLY A 220 -14.04 -14.44 6.58
N THR A 221 -15.28 -14.28 6.13
CA THR A 221 -15.60 -13.55 4.90
C THR A 221 -15.45 -12.04 5.04
N LEU A 222 -15.61 -11.49 6.25
CA LEU A 222 -15.40 -10.07 6.52
C LEU A 222 -13.93 -9.70 6.79
N SER A 223 -13.10 -10.67 7.19
CA SER A 223 -11.68 -10.42 7.46
C SER A 223 -10.93 -9.71 6.31
N PRO A 224 -11.11 -10.06 5.02
CA PRO A 224 -10.46 -9.37 3.89
C PRO A 224 -10.73 -7.85 3.85
N MET A 225 -11.91 -7.41 4.30
CA MET A 225 -12.25 -5.99 4.39
C MET A 225 -11.46 -5.29 5.49
N ILE A 226 -11.33 -5.94 6.66
CA ILE A 226 -10.56 -5.43 7.80
C ILE A 226 -9.09 -5.29 7.41
N PHE A 227 -8.57 -6.28 6.66
CA PHE A 227 -7.20 -6.32 6.17
C PHE A 227 -6.94 -5.45 4.94
N ARG A 228 -7.98 -4.83 4.36
CA ARG A 228 -7.91 -4.09 3.09
C ARG A 228 -7.18 -4.88 1.99
N THR A 229 -7.41 -6.19 1.91
CA THR A 229 -6.80 -7.03 0.86
C THR A 229 -7.39 -6.70 -0.51
N SER A 230 -6.74 -7.15 -1.58
CA SER A 230 -7.33 -7.03 -2.91
C SER A 230 -8.67 -7.76 -3.02
N ALA A 231 -9.54 -7.29 -3.91
CA ALA A 231 -10.83 -7.94 -4.17
C ALA A 231 -10.67 -9.40 -4.64
N ARG A 232 -9.57 -9.72 -5.32
CA ARG A 232 -9.25 -11.08 -5.77
C ARG A 232 -8.94 -11.99 -4.58
N ALA A 233 -8.14 -11.50 -3.63
CA ALA A 233 -7.85 -12.24 -2.39
C ALA A 233 -9.12 -12.48 -1.58
N ALA A 234 -9.99 -11.47 -1.47
CA ALA A 234 -11.28 -11.60 -0.78
C ALA A 234 -12.19 -12.67 -1.43
N LEU A 235 -12.30 -12.68 -2.76
CA LEU A 235 -13.06 -13.70 -3.49
C LEU A 235 -12.45 -15.09 -3.33
N ALA A 236 -11.12 -15.22 -3.41
CA ALA A 236 -10.43 -16.49 -3.22
C ALA A 236 -10.65 -17.05 -1.80
N ALA A 237 -10.53 -16.20 -0.77
CA ALA A 237 -10.82 -16.58 0.61
C ALA A 237 -12.28 -17.02 0.79
N CYS A 238 -13.23 -16.30 0.20
CA CYS A 238 -14.63 -16.69 0.23
C CYS A 238 -14.87 -18.06 -0.42
N LEU A 239 -14.35 -18.28 -1.64
CA LEU A 239 -14.52 -19.54 -2.36
C LEU A 239 -13.91 -20.73 -1.59
N LEU A 240 -12.73 -20.52 -1.00
CA LEU A 240 -12.07 -21.55 -0.19
C LEU A 240 -12.87 -21.86 1.08
N LEU A 241 -13.36 -20.85 1.81
CA LEU A 241 -14.20 -21.05 3.00
C LEU A 241 -15.52 -21.75 2.65
N SER A 242 -16.14 -21.40 1.52
CA SER A 242 -17.33 -22.07 1.01
C SER A 242 -17.08 -23.55 0.67
N LEU A 243 -15.91 -23.87 0.09
CA LEU A 243 -15.52 -25.25 -0.22
C LEU A 243 -15.26 -26.07 1.06
N VAL A 244 -14.60 -25.47 2.05
CA VAL A 244 -14.40 -26.09 3.38
C VAL A 244 -15.75 -26.37 4.06
N LEU A 245 -16.68 -25.42 4.01
CA LEU A 245 -18.03 -25.60 4.54
C LEU A 245 -18.77 -26.74 3.81
N LEU A 246 -18.71 -26.77 2.48
CA LEU A 246 -19.32 -27.84 1.69
C LEU A 246 -18.75 -29.21 2.05
N ALA A 247 -17.43 -29.34 2.15
CA ALA A 247 -16.75 -30.57 2.53
C ALA A 247 -17.14 -31.04 3.94
N ALA A 248 -17.24 -30.11 4.89
CA ALA A 248 -17.68 -30.37 6.26
C ALA A 248 -19.14 -30.87 6.31
N CYS A 249 -20.04 -30.25 5.55
CA CYS A 249 -21.44 -30.66 5.44
C CYS A 249 -21.59 -32.06 4.83
N VAL A 250 -20.83 -32.36 3.76
CA VAL A 250 -20.82 -33.69 3.12
C VAL A 250 -20.31 -34.75 4.11
N ALA A 251 -19.22 -34.45 4.83
CA ALA A 251 -18.67 -35.35 5.85
C ALA A 251 -19.63 -35.62 7.02
N ALA A 252 -20.46 -34.63 7.37
CA ALA A 252 -21.47 -34.75 8.41
C ALA A 252 -22.77 -35.46 7.96
N GLY A 253 -22.91 -35.81 6.68
CA GLY A 253 -24.10 -36.48 6.16
C GLY A 253 -25.36 -35.60 6.19
N THR A 254 -25.20 -34.27 6.19
CA THR A 254 -26.36 -33.35 6.25
C THR A 254 -27.18 -33.41 4.97
N GLN A 255 -28.52 -33.35 5.09
CA GLN A 255 -29.40 -33.33 3.93
C GLN A 255 -29.17 -32.09 3.05
N PRO A 256 -29.30 -32.20 1.72
CA PRO A 256 -28.90 -31.14 0.82
C PRO A 256 -29.69 -29.83 0.94
N GLY A 257 -30.93 -29.88 1.43
CA GLY A 257 -31.74 -28.69 1.67
C GLY A 257 -31.23 -27.79 2.80
N ALA A 258 -30.52 -28.36 3.79
CA ALA A 258 -30.10 -27.62 4.98
C ALA A 258 -28.85 -26.73 4.73
N PHE A 259 -28.03 -27.03 3.71
CA PHE A 259 -26.82 -26.26 3.41
C PHE A 259 -27.05 -25.09 2.46
N GLY A 260 -28.16 -25.08 1.70
CA GLY A 260 -28.39 -24.07 0.66
C GLY A 260 -28.41 -22.65 1.23
N PHE A 261 -29.06 -22.45 2.38
CA PHE A 261 -29.14 -21.16 3.04
C PHE A 261 -27.80 -20.64 3.58
N PRO A 262 -27.03 -21.37 4.42
CA PRO A 262 -25.74 -20.86 4.92
C PRO A 262 -24.72 -20.65 3.80
N LEU A 263 -24.71 -21.51 2.77
CA LEU A 263 -23.86 -21.30 1.59
C LEU A 263 -24.23 -20.01 0.85
N ALA A 264 -25.52 -19.75 0.64
CA ALA A 264 -25.98 -18.53 -0.01
C ALA A 264 -25.59 -17.28 0.80
N VAL A 265 -25.72 -17.30 2.12
CA VAL A 265 -25.32 -16.17 2.97
C VAL A 265 -23.80 -15.97 2.96
N GLN A 266 -23.01 -17.04 2.97
CA GLN A 266 -21.54 -16.98 2.88
C GLN A 266 -21.09 -16.36 1.54
N LEU A 267 -21.69 -16.80 0.42
CA LEU A 267 -21.38 -16.25 -0.90
C LEU A 267 -21.81 -14.80 -1.03
N ALA A 268 -22.99 -14.44 -0.49
CA ALA A 268 -23.47 -13.05 -0.50
C ALA A 268 -22.56 -12.12 0.32
N THR A 269 -22.14 -12.55 1.52
CA THR A 269 -21.23 -11.77 2.37
C THR A 269 -19.83 -11.67 1.78
N GLY A 270 -19.30 -12.74 1.18
CA GLY A 270 -18.01 -12.67 0.47
C GLY A 270 -18.04 -11.80 -0.79
N ALA A 271 -19.15 -11.82 -1.55
CA ALA A 271 -19.33 -10.92 -2.70
C ALA A 271 -19.40 -9.45 -2.24
N LEU A 272 -20.11 -9.17 -1.14
CA LEU A 272 -20.15 -7.84 -0.54
C LEU A 272 -18.77 -7.41 -0.06
N ALA A 273 -18.03 -8.28 0.64
CA ALA A 273 -16.66 -8.05 1.07
C ALA A 273 -15.74 -7.70 -0.10
N ALA A 274 -15.77 -8.50 -1.17
CA ALA A 274 -15.00 -8.24 -2.38
C ALA A 274 -15.36 -6.91 -3.05
N PHE A 275 -16.65 -6.55 -3.09
CA PHE A 275 -17.11 -5.29 -3.65
C PHE A 275 -16.56 -4.07 -2.88
N PHE A 276 -16.61 -4.11 -1.55
CA PHE A 276 -16.06 -3.04 -0.72
C PHE A 276 -14.53 -2.99 -0.79
N CYS A 277 -13.84 -4.13 -0.83
CA CYS A 277 -12.38 -4.17 -1.07
C CYS A 277 -12.03 -3.55 -2.43
N HIS A 278 -12.80 -3.85 -3.48
CA HIS A 278 -12.61 -3.26 -4.81
C HIS A 278 -12.83 -1.74 -4.80
N ARG A 279 -13.88 -1.25 -4.13
CA ARG A 279 -14.11 0.19 -4.00
C ARG A 279 -13.04 0.88 -3.16
N GLY A 280 -12.59 0.23 -2.08
CA GLY A 280 -11.51 0.72 -1.23
C GLY A 280 -10.20 0.86 -2.01
N ASP A 281 -9.81 -0.17 -2.76
CA ASP A 281 -8.60 -0.15 -3.59
C ASP A 281 -8.69 0.92 -4.68
N ARG A 282 -9.84 1.05 -5.37
CA ARG A 282 -10.03 2.12 -6.36
C ARG A 282 -9.89 3.51 -5.76
N ARG A 283 -10.46 3.74 -4.58
CA ARG A 283 -10.36 5.03 -3.89
C ARG A 283 -8.92 5.32 -3.46
N ALA A 284 -8.25 4.34 -2.86
CA ALA A 284 -6.85 4.47 -2.44
C ALA A 284 -5.92 4.75 -3.63
N ARG A 285 -6.10 4.06 -4.76
CA ARG A 285 -5.35 4.33 -6.01
C ARG A 285 -5.62 5.74 -6.55
N ALA A 286 -6.86 6.22 -6.49
CA ALA A 286 -7.21 7.57 -6.93
C ALA A 286 -6.57 8.64 -6.03
N GLU A 287 -6.68 8.49 -4.70
CA GLU A 287 -6.06 9.39 -3.72
C GLU A 287 -4.53 9.43 -3.89
N PHE A 288 -3.89 8.26 -4.07
CA PHE A 288 -2.46 8.17 -4.32
C PHE A 288 -2.04 8.87 -5.63
N THR A 289 -2.83 8.71 -6.70
CA THR A 289 -2.57 9.36 -7.99
C THR A 289 -2.61 10.89 -7.86
N VAL A 290 -3.57 11.42 -7.11
CA VAL A 290 -3.68 12.86 -6.84
C VAL A 290 -2.50 13.36 -6.01
N ASP A 291 -2.15 12.67 -4.91
CA ASP A 291 -1.01 13.06 -4.07
C ASP A 291 0.31 13.05 -4.86
N LYS A 292 0.53 12.02 -5.67
CA LYS A 292 1.70 11.93 -6.55
C LYS A 292 1.72 13.04 -7.60
N GLY A 293 0.58 13.32 -8.24
CA GLY A 293 0.44 14.41 -9.19
C GLY A 293 0.77 15.77 -8.56
N LEU A 294 0.28 16.01 -7.34
CA LEU A 294 0.57 17.23 -6.59
C LEU A 294 2.05 17.35 -6.22
N ARG A 295 2.70 16.28 -5.76
CA ARG A 295 4.13 16.29 -5.45
C ARG A 295 4.98 16.55 -6.69
N TYR A 296 4.66 15.91 -7.80
CA TYR A 296 5.35 16.13 -9.06
C TYR A 296 5.18 17.57 -9.56
N ALA A 297 3.95 18.09 -9.53
CA ALA A 297 3.68 19.48 -9.89
C ALA A 297 4.41 20.47 -8.96
N ALA A 298 4.45 20.18 -7.65
CA ALA A 298 5.18 20.99 -6.68
C ALA A 298 6.70 20.96 -6.92
N GLU A 299 7.26 19.79 -7.28
CA GLU A 299 8.68 19.65 -7.63
C GLU A 299 9.01 20.37 -8.94
N GLN A 300 8.18 20.22 -9.97
CA GLN A 300 8.35 20.95 -11.23
C GLN A 300 8.28 22.46 -11.02
N ASN A 301 7.30 22.94 -10.25
CA ASN A 301 7.15 24.35 -9.94
C ASN A 301 8.33 24.85 -9.08
N GLY A 302 8.80 24.05 -8.13
CA GLY A 302 10.00 24.32 -7.36
C GLY A 302 11.24 24.45 -8.23
N ASN A 303 11.44 23.51 -9.17
CA ASN A 303 12.55 23.53 -10.11
C ASN A 303 12.48 24.75 -11.03
N LEU A 304 11.30 25.11 -11.55
CA LEU A 304 11.10 26.32 -12.35
C LEU A 304 11.41 27.57 -11.53
N LEU A 305 10.94 27.65 -10.30
CA LEU A 305 11.26 28.77 -9.40
C LEU A 305 12.77 28.92 -9.19
N TYR A 306 13.51 27.80 -9.05
CA TYR A 306 14.97 27.82 -8.92
C TYR A 306 15.72 28.16 -10.21
N THR A 307 15.06 28.15 -11.37
CA THR A 307 15.65 28.72 -12.61
C THR A 307 15.57 30.25 -12.64
N LEU A 308 14.63 30.83 -11.89
CA LEU A 308 14.41 32.29 -11.84
C LEU A 308 15.07 32.95 -10.64
N ILE A 309 15.10 32.27 -9.49
CA ILE A 309 15.53 32.84 -8.21
C ILE A 309 16.48 31.86 -7.51
N PRO A 310 17.62 32.33 -6.95
CA PRO A 310 18.50 31.51 -6.14
C PRO A 310 17.79 30.82 -4.97
N ARG A 311 18.27 29.62 -4.61
CA ARG A 311 17.64 28.76 -3.60
C ARG A 311 17.61 29.38 -2.20
N ASP A 312 18.66 30.10 -1.83
CA ASP A 312 18.79 30.78 -0.55
C ASP A 312 17.78 31.92 -0.40
N VAL A 313 17.55 32.68 -1.49
CA VAL A 313 16.53 33.72 -1.54
C VAL A 313 15.14 33.10 -1.37
N VAL A 314 14.83 32.00 -2.07
CA VAL A 314 13.55 31.29 -1.90
C VAL A 314 13.38 30.76 -0.48
N ALA A 315 14.44 30.21 0.13
CA ALA A 315 14.41 29.73 1.51
C ALA A 315 14.14 30.87 2.49
N HIS A 316 14.79 32.03 2.29
CA HIS A 316 14.56 33.23 3.08
C HIS A 316 13.13 33.76 2.91
N CYS A 317 12.62 33.86 1.67
CA CYS A 317 11.24 34.28 1.40
C CYS A 317 10.20 33.37 2.06
N ARG A 318 10.48 32.06 2.20
CA ARG A 318 9.58 31.12 2.88
C ARG A 318 9.62 31.23 4.40
N ALA A 319 10.75 31.66 4.96
CA ALA A 319 10.91 31.84 6.40
C ALA A 319 10.40 33.22 6.87
N SER A 320 10.43 34.21 5.99
CA SER A 320 9.97 35.57 6.28
C SER A 320 8.44 35.66 6.14
N ASP A 321 7.74 35.81 7.26
CA ASP A 321 6.28 36.03 7.29
C ASP A 321 5.95 37.48 6.86
N GLY A 322 5.95 37.76 5.55
CA GLY A 322 5.37 39.01 5.06
C GLY A 322 5.72 39.40 3.62
N PRO A 323 4.84 40.17 2.94
CA PRO A 323 5.12 40.77 1.63
C PRO A 323 6.06 41.98 1.79
N GLY A 324 7.31 41.72 2.19
CA GLY A 324 8.37 42.73 2.29
C GLY A 324 9.27 42.73 1.07
N LEU A 325 9.95 43.86 0.81
CA LEU A 325 11.08 43.89 -0.11
C LEU A 325 12.19 43.00 0.45
N VAL A 326 12.56 41.96 -0.29
CA VAL A 326 13.66 41.07 0.08
C VAL A 326 14.96 41.64 -0.47
N GLY A 327 15.81 42.16 0.42
CA GLY A 327 17.08 42.75 0.05
C GLY A 327 18.06 42.78 1.22
N ARG A 328 19.35 42.62 0.93
CA ARG A 328 20.44 42.71 1.89
C ARG A 328 21.60 43.48 1.28
N THR A 329 22.26 44.32 2.07
CA THR A 329 23.52 44.93 1.68
C THR A 329 24.64 43.90 1.84
N LEU A 330 25.39 43.65 0.77
CA LEU A 330 26.49 42.69 0.76
C LEU A 330 27.83 43.45 0.76
N PRO A 331 28.68 43.27 1.77
CA PRO A 331 30.03 43.81 1.76
C PRO A 331 30.96 42.93 0.90
N HIS A 332 31.86 43.55 0.16
CA HIS A 332 32.90 42.88 -0.64
C HIS A 332 32.32 41.88 -1.66
N VAL A 333 31.93 42.39 -2.83
CA VAL A 333 31.46 41.58 -3.95
C VAL A 333 32.24 41.94 -5.22
N THR A 334 32.62 40.93 -5.99
CA THR A 334 33.16 41.12 -7.33
C THR A 334 32.10 40.74 -8.36
N LEU A 335 31.93 41.62 -9.35
CA LEU A 335 31.06 41.44 -10.51
C LEU A 335 31.90 41.55 -11.78
N MET A 336 31.56 40.76 -12.79
CA MET A 336 32.15 40.82 -14.11
C MET A 336 31.06 41.03 -15.14
N PHE A 337 31.24 42.04 -15.99
CA PHE A 337 30.39 42.32 -17.13
C PHE A 337 31.15 41.95 -18.39
N CYS A 338 30.60 41.01 -19.16
CA CYS A 338 31.13 40.62 -20.47
C CYS A 338 30.14 41.10 -21.53
N ALA A 339 30.59 41.93 -22.46
CA ALA A 339 29.82 42.23 -23.67
C ALA A 339 30.34 41.37 -24.81
N LEU A 340 29.42 40.75 -25.56
CA LEU A 340 29.75 40.15 -26.84
C LEU A 340 29.55 41.21 -27.93
N GLU A 341 30.64 41.87 -28.33
CA GLU A 341 30.57 42.83 -29.43
C GLU A 341 30.29 42.10 -30.74
N ARG A 342 29.14 42.39 -31.36
CA ARG A 342 28.78 41.85 -32.68
C ARG A 342 29.51 42.66 -33.76
N HIS A 343 30.14 41.97 -34.70
CA HIS A 343 30.58 42.60 -35.95
C HIS A 343 29.37 43.23 -36.66
N ALA A 344 29.54 44.45 -37.19
CA ALA A 344 28.47 45.25 -37.80
C ALA A 344 27.67 44.51 -38.91
N GLU A 345 28.27 43.51 -39.54
CA GLU A 345 27.65 42.68 -40.58
C GLU A 345 26.56 41.73 -40.04
N MET A 346 26.64 41.29 -38.78
CA MET A 346 25.63 40.44 -38.12
C MET A 346 24.38 41.21 -37.66
N GLN A 347 24.39 42.55 -37.75
CA GLN A 347 23.26 43.39 -37.34
C GLN A 347 22.14 43.44 -38.39
N ALA A 348 22.41 43.04 -39.64
CA ALA A 348 21.48 43.25 -40.76
C ALA A 348 20.29 42.26 -40.80
N ALA A 349 20.42 41.06 -40.23
CA ALA A 349 19.30 40.13 -39.97
C ALA A 349 19.77 39.01 -39.04
N PHE A 350 19.07 38.79 -37.91
CA PHE A 350 19.37 37.67 -37.02
C PHE A 350 18.84 36.38 -37.65
N SER A 351 19.73 35.47 -38.04
CA SER A 351 19.31 34.17 -38.57
C SER A 351 19.07 33.15 -37.44
N GLU A 352 18.27 32.12 -37.72
CA GLU A 352 18.09 30.98 -36.81
C GLU A 352 19.43 30.30 -36.47
N ARG A 353 20.35 30.27 -37.44
CA ARG A 353 21.71 29.76 -37.25
C ARG A 353 22.50 30.57 -36.21
N ASP A 354 22.40 31.90 -36.26
CA ASP A 354 23.06 32.78 -35.29
C ASP A 354 22.50 32.57 -33.88
N PHE A 355 21.19 32.33 -33.77
CA PHE A 355 20.55 32.02 -32.50
C PHE A 355 21.07 30.71 -31.91
N HIS A 356 21.17 29.64 -32.72
CA HIS A 356 21.73 28.37 -32.26
C HIS A 356 23.20 28.47 -31.87
N LEU A 357 24.00 29.22 -32.63
CA LEU A 357 25.41 29.47 -32.32
C LEU A 357 25.55 30.19 -30.98
N LEU A 358 24.81 31.28 -30.78
CA LEU A 358 24.82 32.03 -29.52
C LEU A 358 24.33 31.17 -28.34
N ASN A 359 23.29 30.37 -28.54
CA ASN A 359 22.81 29.46 -27.51
C ASN A 359 23.88 28.43 -27.13
N ALA A 360 24.58 27.84 -28.10
CA ALA A 360 25.69 26.91 -27.83
C ALA A 360 26.84 27.60 -27.07
N LEU A 361 27.22 28.82 -27.49
CA LEU A 361 28.23 29.62 -26.82
C LEU A 361 27.84 29.92 -25.35
N PHE A 362 26.60 30.32 -25.09
CA PHE A 362 26.15 30.60 -23.73
C PHE A 362 26.04 29.36 -22.85
N VAL A 363 25.76 28.18 -23.42
CA VAL A 363 25.84 26.91 -22.68
C VAL A 363 27.29 26.64 -22.24
N GLU A 364 28.26 26.85 -23.12
CA GLU A 364 29.68 26.70 -22.78
C GLU A 364 30.15 27.75 -21.76
N PHE A 365 29.62 28.98 -21.84
CA PHE A 365 29.87 30.00 -20.83
C PHE A 365 29.32 29.57 -19.47
N ASP A 366 28.08 29.08 -19.41
CA ASP A 366 27.44 28.61 -18.19
C ASP A 366 28.23 27.45 -17.54
N ASP A 367 28.78 26.55 -18.36
CA ASP A 367 29.66 25.47 -17.91
C ASP A 367 31.01 25.99 -17.39
N ALA A 368 31.63 26.96 -18.07
CA ALA A 368 32.86 27.59 -17.64
C ALA A 368 32.69 28.37 -16.32
N VAL A 369 31.58 29.12 -16.17
CA VAL A 369 31.22 29.82 -14.93
C VAL A 369 31.10 28.83 -13.77
N ARG A 370 30.39 27.71 -13.99
CA ARG A 370 30.24 26.66 -12.98
C ARG A 370 31.57 26.01 -12.60
N ALA A 371 32.44 25.77 -13.58
CA ALA A 371 33.76 25.16 -13.35
C ALA A 371 34.70 26.05 -12.52
N HIS A 372 34.56 27.37 -12.63
CA HIS A 372 35.32 28.33 -11.81
C HIS A 372 34.69 28.58 -10.43
N GLY A 373 33.57 27.91 -10.11
CA GLY A 373 32.86 28.11 -8.85
C GLY A 373 32.14 29.45 -8.78
N MET A 374 31.82 30.06 -9.91
CA MET A 374 31.21 31.39 -10.01
C MET A 374 29.74 31.27 -10.37
N TYR A 375 29.02 32.40 -10.38
CA TYR A 375 27.58 32.38 -10.59
C TYR A 375 27.14 33.31 -11.72
N LYS A 376 26.33 32.78 -12.64
CA LYS A 376 25.67 33.59 -13.66
C LYS A 376 24.56 34.39 -12.99
N TYR A 377 24.65 35.72 -13.03
CA TYR A 377 23.64 36.60 -12.48
C TYR A 377 22.49 36.78 -13.47
N GLN A 378 22.80 37.33 -14.65
CA GLN A 378 21.81 37.55 -15.70
C GLN A 378 22.49 37.67 -17.06
N HIS A 379 21.74 37.37 -18.12
CA HIS A 379 22.08 37.71 -19.48
C HIS A 379 21.04 38.72 -20.01
N VAL A 380 21.49 39.91 -20.43
CA VAL A 380 20.63 41.00 -20.91
C VAL A 380 21.19 41.56 -22.21
N GLY A 381 20.53 41.25 -23.33
CA GLY A 381 20.99 41.67 -24.66
C GLY A 381 22.34 41.05 -25.00
N GLU A 382 23.39 41.87 -25.07
CA GLU A 382 24.76 41.45 -25.34
C GLU A 382 25.59 41.27 -24.06
N TRP A 383 25.03 41.64 -22.90
CA TRP A 383 25.71 41.59 -21.62
C TRP A 383 25.50 40.26 -20.91
N TYR A 384 26.60 39.58 -20.64
CA TYR A 384 26.67 38.39 -19.80
C TYR A 384 27.30 38.77 -18.46
N ILE A 385 26.50 38.73 -17.39
CA ILE A 385 26.87 39.22 -16.06
C ILE A 385 27.15 38.03 -15.14
N VAL A 386 28.34 38.03 -14.55
CA VAL A 386 28.79 37.00 -13.61
C VAL A 386 29.09 37.64 -12.26
N ALA A 387 28.75 36.93 -11.20
CA ALA A 387 28.93 37.35 -9.83
C ALA A 387 29.73 36.29 -9.03
N CYS A 388 30.44 36.75 -8.01
CA CYS A 388 31.06 35.86 -7.03
C CYS A 388 30.02 35.08 -6.20
N PRO A 389 30.38 33.93 -5.58
CA PRO A 389 29.48 33.11 -4.77
C PRO A 389 28.71 33.88 -3.70
N ARG A 390 29.40 34.82 -3.04
CA ARG A 390 28.81 35.68 -2.00
C ARG A 390 27.61 36.49 -2.49
N ALA A 391 27.68 37.02 -3.71
CA ALA A 391 26.58 37.77 -4.31
C ALA A 391 25.43 36.85 -4.77
N ALA A 392 25.73 35.60 -5.09
CA ALA A 392 24.73 34.60 -5.48
C ALA A 392 24.00 33.96 -4.30
N ARG A 393 24.54 34.13 -3.07
CA ARG A 393 23.97 33.59 -1.83
C ARG A 393 23.79 34.67 -0.76
N PRO A 394 23.02 35.74 -1.02
CA PRO A 394 22.86 36.87 -0.10
C PRO A 394 22.40 36.50 1.31
N PHE A 395 21.67 35.39 1.49
CA PHE A 395 21.09 35.01 2.79
C PHE A 395 21.80 33.81 3.45
N ASP A 396 22.91 33.36 2.89
CA ASP A 396 23.75 32.30 3.46
C ASP A 396 24.71 32.88 4.50
N GLU A 397 24.35 32.83 5.78
CA GLU A 397 25.13 33.45 6.86
C GLU A 397 26.55 32.90 6.98
N GLU A 398 26.78 31.62 6.65
CA GLU A 398 28.12 31.04 6.68
C GLU A 398 29.01 31.66 5.60
N GLU A 399 28.48 31.80 4.37
CA GLU A 399 29.18 32.44 3.25
C GLU A 399 29.41 33.96 3.49
N GLN A 400 28.43 34.63 4.10
CA GLN A 400 28.55 36.06 4.43
C GLN A 400 29.53 36.33 5.57
N ALA A 401 29.62 35.44 6.58
CA ALA A 401 30.52 35.58 7.71
C ALA A 401 31.98 35.21 7.39
N ALA A 402 32.22 34.42 6.32
CA ALA A 402 33.56 34.03 5.92
C ALA A 402 34.43 35.26 5.54
N PRO A 403 35.76 35.23 5.72
CA PRO A 403 36.63 36.28 5.17
C PRO A 403 36.53 36.30 3.64
N TYR A 404 36.51 37.49 3.03
CA TYR A 404 36.41 37.60 1.58
C TYR A 404 37.62 36.92 0.91
N PRO A 405 37.43 35.91 0.06
CA PRO A 405 38.55 35.23 -0.58
C PRO A 405 39.23 36.16 -1.57
N ALA A 406 40.50 36.50 -1.34
CA ALA A 406 41.32 37.24 -2.31
C ALA A 406 41.41 36.51 -3.67
N LEU A 407 41.16 35.19 -3.67
CA LEU A 407 41.15 34.36 -4.86
C LEU A 407 39.96 34.63 -5.79
N HIS A 408 38.86 35.23 -5.33
CA HIS A 408 37.69 35.50 -6.17
C HIS A 408 38.02 36.43 -7.34
N GLU A 409 38.87 37.44 -7.12
CA GLU A 409 39.32 38.35 -8.17
C GLU A 409 40.17 37.61 -9.21
N LEU A 410 41.11 36.77 -8.77
CA LEU A 410 41.95 35.96 -9.64
C LEU A 410 41.13 34.93 -10.44
N GLN A 411 40.14 34.31 -9.82
CA GLN A 411 39.22 33.39 -10.49
C GLN A 411 38.31 34.10 -11.50
N MET A 412 37.87 35.33 -11.21
CA MET A 412 37.14 36.15 -12.19
C MET A 412 38.00 36.47 -13.40
N LEU A 413 39.27 36.85 -13.21
CA LEU A 413 40.19 37.10 -14.31
C LEU A 413 40.46 35.83 -15.13
N ALA A 414 40.68 34.69 -14.47
CA ALA A 414 40.86 33.40 -15.15
C ALA A 414 39.62 32.97 -15.93
N LEU A 415 38.43 33.22 -15.37
CA LEU A 415 37.16 33.00 -16.05
C LEU A 415 37.03 33.91 -17.27
N ALA A 416 37.34 35.21 -17.15
CA ALA A 416 37.30 36.15 -18.26
C ALA A 416 38.15 35.67 -19.44
N SER A 417 39.40 35.24 -19.19
CA SER A 417 40.27 34.67 -20.22
C SER A 417 39.73 33.37 -20.82
N SER A 418 38.98 32.59 -20.05
CA SER A 418 38.33 31.36 -20.55
C SER A 418 37.13 31.68 -21.43
N LEU A 419 36.28 32.63 -21.04
CA LEU A 419 35.15 33.08 -21.85
C LEU A 419 35.62 33.70 -23.17
N GLN A 420 36.69 34.50 -23.15
CA GLN A 420 37.30 35.06 -24.36
C GLN A 420 37.80 33.98 -25.33
N ARG A 421 38.45 32.93 -24.82
CA ARG A 421 38.91 31.80 -25.65
C ARG A 421 37.74 31.01 -26.25
N LEU A 422 36.68 30.78 -25.48
CA LEU A 422 35.46 30.14 -25.97
C LEU A 422 34.80 30.99 -27.06
N ALA A 423 34.62 32.29 -26.83
CA ALA A 423 34.07 33.20 -27.82
C ALA A 423 34.88 33.22 -29.13
N ALA A 424 36.21 33.30 -29.02
CA ALA A 424 37.10 33.24 -30.18
C ALA A 424 36.92 31.93 -30.96
N GLY A 425 36.80 30.79 -30.28
CA GLY A 425 36.57 29.49 -30.92
C GLY A 425 35.29 29.42 -31.77
N HIS A 426 34.23 30.13 -31.37
CA HIS A 426 32.96 30.16 -32.10
C HIS A 426 32.91 31.25 -33.18
N LEU A 427 33.68 32.34 -33.05
CA LEU A 427 33.71 33.44 -34.03
C LEU A 427 34.58 33.15 -35.27
N PHE A 428 35.42 32.12 -35.24
CA PHE A 428 36.24 31.68 -36.38
C PHE A 428 35.61 30.54 -37.21
N LEU A 429 34.34 30.19 -36.95
CA LEU A 429 33.54 29.19 -37.67
C LEU A 429 32.40 29.87 -38.44
#